data_AF-S4NZN0-F1
#
_entry.id   AF-S4NZN0-F1
#
_cell.length_a   1.000
_cell.length_b   1.000
_cell.length_c   1.000
_cell.angle_alpha   90.00
_cell.angle_beta   90.00
_cell.angle_gamma   90.00
#
_symmetry.space_group_name_H-M   'P 1'
#
loop_
_entity.id
_entity.type
_entity.pdbx_description
1 polymer ?
#
loop_
_entity_poly.entity_id
_entity_poly.type
_entity_poly.pdbx_seq_one_letter_code
_entity_poly.pdbx_strand_id
1 'polypeptide(L)'
;MDARFDPSVDEGAGFKHNTILCMAIKNSEGRIIGVIQLVNKFDGLLFTKNDENFVEAFAIFCGMGIHNTHMYEKAITAMAK
;
A
#
# COMPACT_ATOMS: atom_id res chain seq x y z
N MET A 1 7.98 -6.90 20.85
CA MET A 1 7.89 -6.55 19.42
C MET A 1 7.38 -7.76 18.66
N ASP A 2 6.68 -7.55 17.55
CA ASP A 2 6.26 -8.61 16.65
C ASP A 2 7.51 -9.31 16.07
N ALA A 3 7.60 -10.63 16.18
CA ALA A 3 8.77 -11.41 15.73
C ALA A 3 8.97 -11.37 14.21
N ARG A 4 7.96 -10.93 13.45
CA ARG A 4 8.00 -10.82 12.00
C ARG A 4 8.59 -9.49 11.51
N PHE A 5 8.75 -8.50 12.39
CA PHE A 5 9.32 -7.21 12.03
C PHE A 5 10.83 -7.32 11.93
N ASP A 6 11.40 -6.85 10.82
CA ASP A 6 12.84 -6.74 10.60
C ASP A 6 13.35 -5.44 11.24
N PRO A 7 14.10 -5.49 12.35
CA PRO A 7 14.56 -4.28 13.04
C PRO A 7 15.60 -3.47 12.26
N SER A 8 16.27 -4.08 11.27
CA SER A 8 17.30 -3.39 10.49
C SER A 8 16.76 -2.19 9.72
N VAL A 9 15.45 -2.16 9.44
CA VAL A 9 14.79 -1.05 8.73
C VAL A 9 14.71 0.24 9.56
N ASP A 10 14.89 0.13 10.89
CA ASP A 10 14.93 1.28 11.81
C ASP A 10 16.37 1.78 12.06
N GLU A 11 17.39 0.99 11.69
CA GLU A 11 18.78 1.30 12.00
C GLU A 11 19.26 2.53 11.23
N GLY A 12 19.80 3.52 11.96
CA GLY A 12 20.34 4.75 11.38
C GLY A 12 19.30 5.72 10.81
N ALA A 13 18.01 5.36 10.77
CA ALA A 13 16.95 6.18 10.19
C ALA A 13 16.48 7.33 11.11
N GLY A 14 16.81 7.29 12.40
CA GLY A 14 16.26 8.22 13.41
C GLY A 14 14.74 8.10 13.58
N PHE A 15 14.15 7.06 12.99
CA PHE A 15 12.74 6.75 12.96
C PHE A 15 12.55 5.32 13.47
N LYS A 16 11.48 5.10 14.23
CA LYS A 16 11.20 3.79 14.83
C LYS A 16 9.78 3.36 14.46
N HIS A 17 9.62 2.19 13.83
CA HIS A 17 8.31 1.65 13.54
C HIS A 17 7.68 1.10 14.84
N ASN A 18 6.57 1.70 15.29
CA ASN A 18 5.83 1.26 16.47
C ASN A 18 4.50 0.62 16.08
N THR A 19 3.82 1.19 15.08
CA THR A 19 2.56 0.67 14.55
C THR A 19 2.61 0.66 13.03
N ILE A 20 2.08 -0.40 12.42
CA ILE A 20 2.04 -0.55 10.96
C ILE A 20 0.63 -1.02 10.56
N LEU A 21 0.03 -0.35 9.59
CA LEU A 21 -1.18 -0.79 8.91
C LEU A 21 -0.83 -1.08 7.44
N CYS A 22 -1.04 -2.32 7.02
CA CYS A 22 -0.79 -2.77 5.66
C CYS A 22 -2.10 -3.13 4.95
N MET A 23 -2.23 -2.73 3.69
CA MET A 23 -3.38 -3.08 2.84
C MET A 23 -2.92 -3.45 1.43
N ALA A 24 -3.37 -4.59 0.93
CA ALA A 24 -3.04 -5.01 -0.44
C ALA A 24 -3.80 -4.17 -1.47
N ILE A 25 -3.10 -3.70 -2.50
CA ILE A 25 -3.70 -3.11 -3.70
C ILE A 25 -3.95 -4.23 -4.70
N LYS A 26 -5.20 -4.37 -5.15
CA LYS A 26 -5.60 -5.39 -6.12
C LYS A 26 -6.06 -4.75 -7.43
N ASN A 27 -5.77 -5.37 -8.56
CA ASN A 27 -6.36 -4.97 -9.84
C ASN A 27 -7.80 -5.49 -9.97
N SER A 28 -8.44 -5.20 -11.11
CA SER A 28 -9.81 -5.65 -11.45
C SER A 28 -9.99 -7.18 -11.47
N GLU A 29 -8.91 -7.94 -11.70
CA GLU A 29 -8.90 -9.41 -11.64
C GLU A 29 -8.70 -9.95 -10.21
N GLY A 30 -8.60 -9.07 -9.21
CA GLY A 30 -8.33 -9.45 -7.82
C GLY A 30 -6.88 -9.80 -7.53
N ARG A 31 -5.96 -9.66 -8.51
CA ARG A 31 -4.53 -9.93 -8.34
C ARG A 31 -3.88 -8.80 -7.55
N ILE A 32 -3.08 -9.15 -6.56
CA ILE A 32 -2.27 -8.17 -5.81
C ILE A 32 -1.19 -7.60 -6.74
N ILE A 33 -1.17 -6.29 -6.87
CA ILE A 33 -0.23 -5.53 -7.71
C ILE A 33 0.64 -4.56 -6.91
N GLY A 34 0.34 -4.41 -5.62
CA GLY A 34 1.09 -3.55 -4.71
C GLY A 34 0.55 -3.64 -3.29
N VAL A 35 1.16 -2.88 -2.38
CA VAL A 35 0.76 -2.78 -0.97
C VAL A 35 0.85 -1.32 -0.54
N ILE A 36 -0.13 -0.86 0.23
CA ILE A 36 -0.07 0.38 1.00
C ILE A 36 0.45 0.03 2.39
N GLN A 37 1.42 0.79 2.86
CA GLN A 37 1.93 0.71 4.21
C GLN A 37 1.80 2.09 4.86
N LEU A 38 1.06 2.16 5.97
CA LEU A 38 1.07 3.31 6.87
C LEU A 38 1.84 2.94 8.12
N VAL A 39 2.71 3.84 8.57
CA VAL A 39 3.56 3.63 9.74
C VAL A 39 3.33 4.76 10.72
N ASN A 40 3.22 4.42 12.00
CA ASN A 40 3.07 5.34 13.12
C ASN A 40 1.95 6.36 12.92
N LYS A 41 0.73 5.98 13.32
CA LYS A 41 -0.35 6.96 13.42
C LYS A 41 0.06 8.12 14.35
N PHE A 42 -0.40 9.32 14.01
CA PHE A 42 -0.14 10.53 14.77
C PHE A 42 -0.51 10.40 16.25
N ASP A 43 0.15 11.21 17.07
CA ASP A 43 -0.03 11.29 18.53
C ASP A 43 0.20 9.96 19.27
N GLY A 44 0.94 9.03 18.65
CA GLY A 44 1.23 7.71 19.22
C GLY A 44 0.00 6.80 19.31
N LEU A 45 -1.09 7.14 18.63
CA LEU A 45 -2.32 6.34 18.62
C LEU A 45 -2.12 5.03 17.85
N LEU A 46 -3.00 4.07 18.13
CA LEU A 46 -3.12 2.86 17.31
C LEU A 46 -4.03 3.12 16.11
N PHE A 47 -3.77 2.42 15.01
CA PHE A 47 -4.73 2.36 13.90
C PHE A 47 -6.03 1.72 14.38
N THR A 48 -7.13 2.28 13.92
CA THR A 48 -8.50 1.91 14.27
C THR A 48 -9.15 1.20 13.10
N LYS A 49 -10.30 0.57 13.34
CA LYS A 49 -11.07 -0.03 12.26
C LYS A 49 -11.50 0.98 11.20
N ASN A 50 -11.73 2.23 11.60
CA ASN A 50 -12.06 3.30 10.66
C ASN A 50 -10.87 3.63 9.73
N ASP A 51 -9.64 3.61 10.25
CA ASP A 51 -8.43 3.79 9.43
C ASP A 51 -8.28 2.62 8.45
N GLU A 52 -8.50 1.38 8.90
CA GLU A 52 -8.49 0.20 8.01
C GLU A 52 -9.50 0.34 6.86
N ASN A 53 -10.75 0.71 7.16
CA ASN A 53 -11.80 0.88 6.16
C ASN A 53 -11.46 2.01 5.17
N PHE A 54 -10.86 3.10 5.66
CA PHE A 54 -10.40 4.19 4.79
C PHE A 54 -9.29 3.73 3.85
N VAL A 55 -8.28 3.03 4.37
CA VAL A 55 -7.17 2.53 3.55
C VAL A 55 -7.63 1.44 2.58
N GLU A 56 -8.61 0.62 2.95
CA GLU A 56 -9.23 -0.34 2.04
C GLU A 56 -9.91 0.37 0.86
N ALA A 57 -10.74 1.38 1.12
CA ALA A 57 -11.35 2.18 0.07
C ALA A 57 -10.29 2.85 -0.82
N PHE A 58 -9.25 3.43 -0.21
CA PHE A 58 -8.14 4.04 -0.94
C PHE A 58 -7.39 3.02 -1.81
N ALA A 59 -7.14 1.81 -1.30
CA ALA A 59 -6.48 0.73 -2.04
C ALA A 59 -7.27 0.29 -3.27
N ILE A 60 -8.60 0.27 -3.20
CA ILE A 60 -9.48 -0.03 -4.33
C ILE A 60 -9.31 1.03 -5.44
N PHE A 61 -9.30 2.32 -5.08
CA PHE A 61 -9.07 3.39 -6.06
C PHE A 61 -7.67 3.34 -6.69
N CYS A 62 -6.63 3.09 -5.89
CA CYS A 62 -5.28 2.87 -6.41
C CYS A 62 -5.23 1.70 -7.40
N GLY A 63 -5.89 0.59 -7.07
CA GLY A 63 -5.97 -0.59 -7.93
C GLY A 63 -6.58 -0.32 -9.30
N MET A 64 -7.69 0.41 -9.33
CA MET A 64 -8.34 0.85 -10.58
C MET A 64 -7.46 1.81 -11.38
N GLY A 65 -6.85 2.80 -10.72
CA GLY A 65 -5.98 3.78 -11.38
C GLY A 65 -4.76 3.13 -12.03
N ILE A 66 -4.04 2.30 -11.27
CA ILE A 66 -2.86 1.59 -11.76
C ILE A 66 -3.22 0.65 -12.91
N HIS A 67 -4.33 -0.09 -12.79
CA HIS A 67 -4.79 -0.97 -13.85
C HIS A 67 -5.08 -0.20 -15.16
N ASN A 68 -5.76 0.94 -15.07
CA ASN A 68 -6.09 1.77 -16.23
C ASN A 68 -4.84 2.33 -16.92
N THR A 69 -3.89 2.87 -16.16
CA THR A 69 -2.63 3.38 -16.72
C THR A 69 -1.86 2.28 -17.44
N HIS A 70 -1.78 1.10 -16.84
CA HIS A 70 -1.04 -0.02 -17.42
C HIS A 70 -1.71 -0.58 -18.70
N MET A 71 -3.05 -0.58 -18.76
CA MET A 71 -3.79 -0.97 -19.96
C MET A 71 -3.63 0.06 -21.09
N TYR A 72 -3.63 1.35 -20.75
CA TYR A 72 -3.42 2.43 -21.71
C TYR A 72 -2.01 2.39 -22.33
N GLU A 73 -0.98 2.20 -21.51
CA GLU A 73 0.41 2.05 -21.99
C GLU A 73 0.58 0.87 -22.95
N LYS A 74 -0.06 -0.27 -22.66
CA LYS A 74 -0.07 -1.45 -23.54
C LYS A 74 -0.74 -1.17 -24.87
N ALA A 75 -1.87 -0.47 -24.87
CA ALA A 75 -2.58 -0.10 -26.09
C ALA A 75 -1.73 0.81 -26.99
N ILE A 76 -1.08 1.83 -26.41
CA ILE A 76 -0.16 2.71 -27.15
C ILE A 76 1.00 1.91 -27.75
N THR A 77 1.63 1.05 -26.95
CA THR A 77 2.79 0.27 -27.41
C THR A 77 2.42 -0.70 -28.54
N ALA A 78 1.21 -1.27 -28.51
CA ALA A 78 0.72 -2.14 -29.57
C ALA A 78 0.41 -1.39 -30.87
N MET A 79 -0.03 -0.12 -30.79
CA MET A 79 -0.28 0.74 -31.95
C MET A 79 1.01 1.27 -32.60
N ALA A 80 2.13 1.26 -31.88
CA ALA A 80 3.44 1.68 -32.38
C ALA A 80 4.18 0.60 -33.19
N LYS A 81 3.52 -0.54 -33.48
CA LYS A 81 4.08 -1.69 -34.18
C LYS A 81 3.26 -2.01 -35.42
#